data_AF-A0A1G3IRZ9-F1
#
_entry.id   AF-A0A1G3IRZ9-F1
#
_cell.length_a   1.000
_cell.length_b   1.000
_cell.length_c   1.000
_cell.angle_alpha   90.00
_cell.angle_beta   90.00
_cell.angle_gamma   90.00
#
_symmetry.space_group_name_H-M   'P 1'
#
loop_
_entity.id
_entity.type
_entity.pdbx_description
1 polymer ?
#
loop_
_entity_poly.entity_id
_entity_poly.type
_entity_poly.pdbx_seq_one_letter_code
_entity_poly.pdbx_strand_id
1 'polypeptide(L)'
;NETLAAGAVREALEESAYEFTPEFLIGVYRWHSNTSDATYLRFAFGGRILQHHPQRALDKGIVRAVWMTPDEIRTTQSRHRSPLILRCVEDYLAGKRYPLDLITHYE
;
A
#
# COMPACT_ATOMS: atom_id res chain seq x y z
N ASN A 1 1.80 -15.80 12.25
CA ASN A 1 2.83 -15.87 11.20
C ASN A 1 2.20 -15.58 9.86
N GLU A 2 2.51 -14.42 9.29
CA GLU A 2 2.19 -14.08 7.89
C GLU A 2 3.44 -13.50 7.22
N THR A 3 3.57 -13.68 5.90
CA THR A 3 4.62 -13.00 5.11
C THR A 3 4.21 -11.55 4.83
N LEU A 4 5.17 -10.68 4.50
CA LEU A 4 4.86 -9.28 4.16
C LEU A 4 3.93 -9.17 2.94
N ALA A 5 4.10 -10.05 1.95
CA ALA A 5 3.23 -10.12 0.78
C ALA A 5 1.82 -10.58 1.15
N ALA A 6 1.69 -11.60 2.02
CA ALA A 6 0.39 -12.04 2.52
C ALA A 6 -0.32 -10.94 3.32
N GLY A 7 0.41 -10.20 4.16
CA GLY A 7 -0.11 -9.02 4.85
C GLY A 7 -0.64 -7.97 3.87
N ALA A 8 0.11 -7.64 2.81
CA ALA A 8 -0.35 -6.70 1.80
C ALA A 8 -1.65 -7.14 1.08
N VAL A 9 -1.82 -8.44 0.83
CA VAL A 9 -3.07 -9.00 0.28
C VAL A 9 -4.22 -8.85 1.25
N ARG A 10 -4.01 -9.20 2.53
CA ARG A 10 -5.02 -9.08 3.59
C ARG A 10 -5.46 -7.63 3.77
N GLU A 11 -4.52 -6.71 3.95
CA GLU A 11 -4.78 -5.28 4.16
C GLU A 11 -5.54 -4.66 2.97
N ALA A 12 -5.18 -5.00 1.73
CA ALA A 12 -5.92 -4.52 0.56
C ALA A 12 -7.39 -4.97 0.58
N LEU A 13 -7.65 -6.21 0.96
CA LEU A 13 -9.00 -6.75 1.05
C LEU A 13 -9.81 -6.14 2.21
N GLU A 14 -9.18 -5.92 3.37
CA GLU A 14 -9.79 -5.34 4.58
C GLU A 14 -10.10 -3.84 4.42
N GLU A 15 -9.18 -3.07 3.84
CA GLU A 15 -9.34 -1.61 3.70
C GLU A 15 -10.09 -1.20 2.42
N SER A 16 -10.15 -2.04 1.38
CA SER A 16 -10.76 -1.65 0.09
C SER A 16 -11.83 -2.59 -0.45
N ALA A 17 -12.00 -3.77 0.15
CA ALA A 17 -12.84 -4.84 -0.38
C ALA A 17 -12.43 -5.37 -1.76
N TYR A 18 -11.22 -5.07 -2.22
CA TYR A 18 -10.66 -5.65 -3.45
C TYR A 18 -9.66 -6.77 -3.15
N GLU A 19 -9.76 -7.84 -3.92
CA GLU A 19 -8.69 -8.84 -3.99
C GLU A 19 -7.48 -8.27 -4.72
N PHE A 20 -6.30 -8.52 -4.15
CA PHE A 20 -5.03 -8.04 -4.66
C PHE A 20 -4.06 -9.21 -4.83
N THR A 21 -3.29 -9.20 -5.91
CA THR A 21 -2.14 -10.09 -6.13
C THR A 21 -0.89 -9.25 -6.30
N PRO A 22 0.06 -9.27 -5.34
CA PRO A 22 1.33 -8.59 -5.50
C PRO A 22 2.15 -9.28 -6.61
N GLU A 23 2.79 -8.48 -7.44
CA GLU A 23 3.63 -8.94 -8.55
C GLU A 23 5.08 -8.47 -8.40
N PHE A 24 5.29 -7.36 -7.69
CA PHE A 24 6.60 -6.78 -7.46
C PHE A 24 6.61 -5.91 -6.21
N LEU A 25 7.80 -5.69 -5.68
CA LEU A 25 8.07 -4.66 -4.70
C LEU A 25 8.36 -3.34 -5.43
N ILE A 26 7.75 -2.24 -4.99
CA ILE A 26 8.03 -0.89 -5.50
C ILE A 26 9.22 -0.29 -4.74
N GLY A 27 9.29 -0.52 -3.42
CA GLY A 27 10.40 -0.06 -2.59
C GLY A 27 10.20 -0.33 -1.10
N VAL A 28 11.27 -0.10 -0.34
CA VAL A 28 11.30 -0.17 1.13
C VAL A 28 11.67 1.21 1.68
N TYR A 29 10.86 1.75 2.58
CA TYR A 29 10.98 3.13 3.05
C TYR A 29 11.08 3.18 4.56
N ARG A 30 12.15 3.76 5.07
CA ARG A 30 12.27 4.13 6.48
C ARG A 30 11.70 5.52 6.68
N TRP A 31 10.77 5.69 7.61
CA TRP A 31 10.18 6.98 7.95
C TRP A 31 9.92 7.06 9.45
N HIS A 32 10.30 8.16 10.08
CA HIS A 32 9.92 8.47 11.46
C HIS A 32 8.74 9.45 11.43
N SER A 33 7.66 9.07 12.12
CA SER A 33 6.47 9.90 12.27
C SER A 33 6.56 10.69 13.56
N ASN A 34 6.64 12.02 13.46
CA ASN A 34 6.60 12.90 14.63
C ASN A 34 5.26 12.83 15.38
N THR A 35 4.17 12.48 14.70
CA THR A 35 2.82 12.45 15.30
C THR A 35 2.62 11.21 16.18
N SER A 36 3.16 10.06 15.78
CA SER A 36 3.04 8.81 16.54
C SER A 36 4.31 8.45 17.30
N ASP A 37 5.35 9.28 17.22
CA ASP A 37 6.73 9.02 17.67
C ASP A 37 7.21 7.58 17.39
N ALA A 38 7.04 7.15 16.14
CA ALA A 38 7.36 5.79 15.72
C ALA A 38 8.17 5.78 14.45
N THR A 39 9.15 4.87 14.39
CA THR A 39 9.89 4.57 13.16
C THR A 39 9.24 3.41 12.43
N TYR A 40 8.86 3.65 11.19
CA TYR A 40 8.27 2.67 10.29
C TYR A 40 9.31 2.19 9.28
N LEU A 41 9.22 0.90 8.94
CA LEU A 41 9.79 0.34 7.72
C LEU A 41 8.62 -0.11 6.84
N ARG A 42 8.30 0.68 5.81
CA ARG A 42 7.19 0.40 4.90
C ARG A 42 7.67 -0.38 3.69
N PHE A 43 7.02 -1.51 3.43
CA PHE A 43 7.15 -2.26 2.19
C PHE A 43 5.96 -1.90 1.28
N ALA A 44 6.23 -1.34 0.11
CA ALA A 44 5.18 -1.01 -0.85
C ALA A 44 5.19 -2.03 -1.99
N PHE A 45 4.09 -2.74 -2.17
CA PHE A 45 3.89 -3.69 -3.25
C PHE A 45 3.05 -3.08 -4.36
N GLY A 46 3.29 -3.51 -5.60
CA GLY A 46 2.38 -3.28 -6.71
C GLY A 46 2.04 -4.60 -7.39
N GLY A 47 0.93 -4.60 -8.12
CA GLY A 47 0.39 -5.79 -8.76
C GLY A 47 -1.01 -5.53 -9.28
N ARG A 48 -1.82 -6.58 -9.33
CA ARG A 48 -3.16 -6.54 -9.93
C ARG A 48 -4.26 -6.60 -8.89
N ILE A 49 -5.31 -5.83 -9.16
CA ILE A 49 -6.62 -6.00 -8.54
C ILE A 49 -7.39 -7.06 -9.35
N LEU A 50 -8.05 -7.99 -8.64
CA LEU A 50 -8.78 -9.10 -9.27
C LEU A 50 -10.30 -8.88 -9.21
N GLN A 51 -10.88 -8.98 -8.02
CA GLN A 51 -12.33 -8.91 -7.80
C GLN A 51 -12.66 -7.88 -6.72
N HIS A 52 -13.79 -7.19 -6.88
CA HIS A 52 -14.37 -6.32 -5.85
C HIS A 52 -15.49 -7.06 -5.11
N HIS A 53 -15.48 -6.97 -3.78
CA HIS A 53 -16.48 -7.55 -2.89
C HIS A 53 -17.30 -6.46 -2.20
N PRO A 54 -18.23 -5.79 -2.90
CA PRO A 54 -18.91 -4.59 -2.39
C PRO A 54 -19.69 -4.80 -1.07
N GLN A 55 -20.01 -6.06 -0.75
CA GLN A 55 -20.77 -6.41 0.45
C GLN A 55 -19.88 -6.64 1.67
N ARG A 56 -18.57 -6.64 1.50
CA ARG A 56 -17.61 -6.75 2.60
C ARG A 56 -17.53 -5.41 3.31
N ALA A 57 -17.71 -5.42 4.63
CA ALA A 57 -17.48 -4.24 5.45
C ALA A 57 -15.99 -3.88 5.42
N LEU A 58 -15.71 -2.58 5.33
CA LEU A 58 -14.34 -2.07 5.45
C LEU A 58 -13.97 -1.93 6.93
N ASP A 59 -12.68 -2.00 7.19
CA ASP A 59 -12.14 -1.83 8.53
C ASP A 59 -12.55 -0.51 9.19
N LYS A 60 -12.65 -0.54 10.52
CA LYS A 60 -13.06 0.61 11.31
C LYS A 60 -12.13 1.80 11.05
N GLY A 61 -12.72 2.91 10.62
CA GLY A 61 -12.00 4.16 10.32
C GLY A 61 -11.83 4.40 8.82
N ILE A 62 -12.04 3.40 7.98
CA ILE A 62 -12.12 3.58 6.53
C ILE A 62 -13.50 4.10 6.15
N VAL A 63 -13.54 5.31 5.59
CA VAL A 63 -14.79 5.92 5.12
C VAL A 63 -15.22 5.33 3.77
N ARG A 64 -14.27 5.14 2.86
CA ARG A 64 -14.45 4.56 1.51
C ARG A 64 -13.10 4.34 0.84
N ALA A 65 -13.04 3.41 -0.11
CA ALA A 65 -11.95 3.31 -1.08
C ALA A 65 -12.35 3.96 -2.41
N VAL A 66 -11.43 4.68 -3.04
CA VAL A 66 -11.66 5.32 -4.36
C VAL A 66 -10.44 5.25 -5.25
N TRP A 67 -10.71 5.22 -6.55
CA TRP A 67 -9.71 5.40 -7.59
C TRP A 67 -9.47 6.88 -7.83
N MET A 68 -8.19 7.26 -7.87
CA MET A 68 -7.74 8.63 -8.12
C MET A 68 -6.63 8.60 -9.16
N THR A 69 -6.60 9.59 -10.03
CA THR A 69 -5.49 9.87 -10.94
C THR A 69 -4.27 10.35 -10.15
N PRO A 70 -3.05 10.24 -10.71
CA PRO A 70 -1.85 10.79 -10.06
C PRO A 70 -1.96 12.27 -9.69
N ASP A 71 -2.58 13.08 -10.55
CA ASP A 71 -2.75 14.52 -10.29
C ASP A 71 -3.75 14.79 -9.17
N GLU A 72 -4.84 14.03 -9.07
CA GLU A 72 -5.74 14.11 -7.91
C GLU A 72 -5.00 13.74 -6.61
N ILE A 73 -4.14 12.72 -6.63
CA ILE A 73 -3.35 12.34 -5.44
C ILE A 73 -2.38 13.47 -5.04
N ARG A 74 -1.72 14.11 -6.02
CA ARG A 74 -0.82 15.25 -5.78
C ARG A 74 -1.56 16.44 -5.16
N THR A 75 -2.76 16.77 -5.66
CA THR A 75 -3.53 17.92 -5.16
C THR A 75 -4.07 17.72 -3.74
N THR A 76 -4.20 16.48 -3.26
CA THR A 76 -4.64 16.21 -1.88
C THR A 76 -3.49 16.00 -0.88
N GLN A 77 -2.25 16.38 -1.20
CA GLN A 77 -1.08 16.09 -0.37
C GLN A 77 -1.20 16.58 1.09
N SER A 78 -1.86 17.72 1.31
CA SER A 78 -2.11 18.28 2.66
C SER A 78 -2.94 17.36 3.56
N ARG A 79 -3.68 16.40 2.98
CA ARG A 79 -4.52 15.42 3.69
C ARG A 79 -3.86 14.05 3.84
N HIS A 80 -2.67 13.85 3.28
CA HIS A 80 -2.01 12.55 3.32
C HIS A 80 -1.58 12.20 4.75
N ARG A 81 -1.83 10.96 5.18
CA ARG A 81 -1.41 10.46 6.50
C ARG A 81 0.11 10.39 6.68
N SER A 82 0.86 10.38 5.58
CA SER A 82 2.32 10.42 5.57
C SER A 82 2.83 10.87 4.19
N PRO A 83 4.06 11.40 4.11
CA PRO A 83 4.69 11.73 2.82
C PRO A 83 4.89 10.49 1.93
N LEU A 84 4.84 9.29 2.52
CA LEU A 84 5.04 8.05 1.79
C LEU A 84 3.89 7.71 0.83
N ILE A 85 2.71 8.32 0.95
CA ILE A 85 1.64 8.12 -0.05
C ILE A 85 2.12 8.58 -1.42
N LEU A 86 2.44 9.86 -1.56
CA LEU A 86 2.89 10.41 -2.83
C LEU A 86 4.20 9.76 -3.30
N ARG A 87 5.15 9.52 -2.37
CA ARG A 87 6.42 8.88 -2.74
C ARG A 87 6.24 7.51 -3.40
N CYS A 88 5.37 6.65 -2.86
CA CYS A 88 5.13 5.32 -3.44
C CYS A 88 4.49 5.41 -4.83
N VAL A 89 3.59 6.39 -5.04
CA VAL A 89 2.96 6.64 -6.35
C VAL A 89 3.99 7.09 -7.37
N GLU A 90 4.85 8.05 -7.03
CA GLU A 90 5.91 8.52 -7.95
C GLU A 90 6.91 7.42 -8.28
N ASP A 91 7.30 6.61 -7.30
CA ASP A 91 8.20 5.48 -7.52
C ASP A 91 7.53 4.39 -8.40
N TYR A 92 6.22 4.17 -8.26
CA TYR A 92 5.46 3.31 -9.15
C TYR A 92 5.44 3.85 -10.59
N LEU A 93 5.17 5.15 -10.76
CA LEU A 93 5.11 5.83 -12.06
C LEU A 93 6.48 5.92 -12.74
N ALA A 94 7.56 6.00 -11.97
CA ALA A 94 8.94 5.93 -12.45
C ALA A 94 9.36 4.51 -12.88
N GLY A 95 8.46 3.53 -12.84
CA GLY A 95 8.71 2.17 -13.32
C GLY A 95 9.52 1.30 -12.35
N LYS A 96 9.63 1.66 -11.07
CA LYS A 96 10.35 0.81 -10.10
C LYS A 96 9.60 -0.49 -9.86
N ARG A 97 10.23 -1.61 -10.23
CA ARG A 97 9.69 -2.97 -10.09
C ARG A 97 10.84 -3.87 -9.66
N TYR A 98 10.82 -4.31 -8.40
CA TYR A 98 11.79 -5.25 -7.86
C TYR A 98 11.14 -6.62 -7.67
N PRO A 99 11.86 -7.73 -7.90
CA PRO A 99 11.37 -9.08 -7.66
C PRO A 99 10.84 -9.27 -6.23
N LEU A 100 9.76 -10.04 -6.07
CA LEU A 100 9.20 -10.34 -4.75
C LEU A 100 10.15 -11.18 -3.88
N ASP A 101 10.99 -12.01 -4.52
CA ASP A 101 11.98 -12.86 -3.85
C ASP A 101 13.16 -12.08 -3.24
N LEU A 102 13.25 -10.76 -3.49
CA LEU A 102 14.16 -9.86 -2.77
C LEU A 102 13.89 -9.87 -1.26
N ILE A 103 12.66 -10.21 -0.85
CA ILE A 103 12.29 -10.40 0.55
C ILE A 103 12.02 -11.87 0.79
N THR A 104 12.94 -12.54 1.48
CA THR A 104 12.80 -13.95 1.83
C THR A 104 12.18 -14.10 3.23
N HIS A 105 11.29 -15.07 3.37
CA HIS A 105 10.75 -15.49 4.66
C HIS A 105 11.21 -16.93 4.94
N TYR A 106 11.62 -17.17 6.18
CA TYR A 106 11.92 -18.51 6.70
C TYR A 106 10.96 -18.80 7.85
N GLU A 107 10.49 -20.04 7.90
CA GLU A 107 9.60 -20.54 8.96
C GLU A 107 10.38 -21.04 10.18
#